data_AF-A0A7C3TJP2-F1
#
_entry.id   AF-A0A7C3TJP2-F1
#
_cell.length_a   1.000
_cell.length_b   1.000
_cell.length_c   1.000
_cell.angle_alpha   90.00
_cell.angle_beta   90.00
_cell.angle_gamma   90.00
#
_symmetry.space_group_name_H-M   'P 1'
#
loop_
_entity.id
_entity.type
_entity.pdbx_description
1 polymer ?
#
loop_
_entity_poly.entity_id
_entity_poly.type
_entity_poly.pdbx_seq_one_letter_code
_entity_poly.pdbx_strand_id
1 'polypeptide(L)'
;MYLVECKPDGLLIGFLTSAPKKEIEHAGNKSELLKKLVKDRVESTGVVDDDPGSVQPPYLNEFSEIESSSIHKLKMLKHKTNLLIILCPRLEDWILDAAKEADVDPRVYGLPDDSIRLHKQINIQLEKFQ
;
A
#
# COMPACT_ATOMS: atom_id res chain seq x y z
N MET A 1 14.63 3.17 0.97
CA MET A 1 13.73 3.83 0.00
C MET A 1 12.41 3.09 -0.02
N TYR A 2 11.29 3.80 -0.14
CA TYR A 2 9.95 3.23 -0.27
C TYR A 2 9.47 3.33 -1.71
N LEU A 3 8.91 2.24 -2.22
CA LEU A 3 8.24 2.20 -3.52
C LEU A 3 6.75 1.97 -3.29
N VAL A 4 5.91 2.77 -3.94
CA VAL A 4 4.44 2.69 -3.80
C VAL A 4 3.73 2.67 -5.15
N GLU A 5 2.54 2.07 -5.21
CA GLU A 5 1.77 1.96 -6.46
C GLU A 5 1.04 3.23 -6.81
N CYS A 6 0.43 3.90 -5.83
CA CYS A 6 -0.36 5.10 -6.02
C CYS A 6 0.02 6.23 -5.03
N LYS A 7 -0.60 7.41 -5.22
CA LYS A 7 -0.36 8.57 -4.33
C LYS A 7 -0.96 8.38 -2.93
N PRO A 8 -2.19 7.84 -2.76
CA PRO A 8 -2.70 7.48 -1.44
C PRO A 8 -1.77 6.58 -0.63
N ASP A 9 -1.20 5.53 -1.23
CA ASP A 9 -0.21 4.66 -0.57
C ASP A 9 0.98 5.47 -0.08
N GLY A 10 1.50 6.34 -0.95
CA GLY A 10 2.62 7.22 -0.61
C GLY A 10 2.33 8.15 0.57
N LEU A 11 1.09 8.64 0.70
CA LEU A 11 0.68 9.42 1.87
C LEU A 11 0.66 8.55 3.13
N LEU A 12 0.06 7.37 3.08
CA LEU A 12 0.01 6.44 4.21
C LEU A 12 1.43 6.10 4.69
N ILE A 13 2.32 5.76 3.77
CA ILE A 13 3.71 5.42 4.11
C ILE A 13 4.46 6.62 4.67
N GLY A 14 4.27 7.81 4.10
CA GLY A 14 4.83 9.03 4.67
C GLY A 14 4.36 9.29 6.10
N PHE A 15 3.08 9.08 6.38
CA PHE A 15 2.51 9.23 7.70
C PHE A 15 3.05 8.20 8.71
N LEU A 16 3.05 6.92 8.35
CA LEU A 16 3.47 5.83 9.25
C LEU A 16 4.97 5.82 9.54
N THR A 17 5.80 6.22 8.57
CA THR A 17 7.26 6.09 8.67
C THR A 17 7.97 7.41 8.94
N SER A 18 7.28 8.55 8.81
CA SER A 18 7.89 9.88 8.78
C SER A 18 8.97 10.05 7.70
N ALA A 19 8.98 9.19 6.67
CA ALA A 19 9.96 9.27 5.60
C ALA A 19 9.77 10.56 4.77
N PRO A 20 10.86 11.25 4.40
CA PRO A 20 10.75 12.44 3.57
C PRO A 20 10.26 12.06 2.17
N LYS A 21 9.52 12.95 1.50
CA LYS A 21 8.97 12.70 0.14
C LYS A 21 10.00 12.21 -0.88
N LYS A 22 11.28 12.62 -0.75
CA LYS A 22 12.38 12.17 -1.62
C LYS A 22 12.74 10.68 -1.48
N GLU A 23 12.31 10.05 -0.38
CA GLU A 23 12.53 8.63 -0.10
C GLU A 23 11.29 7.77 -0.42
N ILE A 24 10.20 8.39 -0.90
CA ILE A 24 8.96 7.71 -1.30
C ILE A 24 8.81 7.91 -2.81
N GLU A 25 9.07 6.85 -3.57
CA GLU A 25 8.99 6.85 -5.01
C GLU A 25 7.72 6.16 -5.49
N HIS A 26 6.96 6.86 -6.33
CA HIS A 26 5.75 6.34 -6.96
C HIS A 26 6.12 5.58 -8.24
N ALA A 27 5.96 4.25 -8.21
CA ALA A 27 6.31 3.36 -9.31
C ALA A 27 5.25 3.29 -10.42
N GLY A 28 4.01 3.72 -10.12
CA GLY A 28 2.90 3.88 -11.06
C GLY A 28 1.99 2.66 -11.24
N ASN A 29 2.50 1.43 -11.04
CA ASN A 29 1.70 0.21 -10.94
C ASN A 29 2.48 -0.92 -10.26
N LYS A 30 1.77 -1.95 -9.80
CA LYS A 30 2.31 -3.19 -9.21
C LYS A 30 3.44 -3.82 -10.00
N SER A 31 3.28 -3.95 -11.32
CA SER A 31 4.25 -4.67 -12.16
C SER A 31 5.60 -3.94 -12.23
N GLU A 32 5.60 -2.63 -12.43
CA GLU A 32 6.82 -1.82 -12.45
C GLU A 32 7.45 -1.71 -11.06
N LEU A 33 6.64 -1.64 -9.99
CA LEU A 33 7.13 -1.69 -8.61
C LEU A 33 7.88 -2.99 -8.33
N LEU A 34 7.26 -4.15 -8.61
CA LEU A 34 7.88 -5.46 -8.38
C LEU A 34 9.13 -5.64 -9.22
N LYS A 35 9.08 -5.22 -10.49
CA LYS A 35 10.25 -5.25 -11.39
C LYS A 35 11.40 -4.41 -10.85
N LYS A 36 11.15 -3.21 -10.34
CA LYS A 36 12.18 -2.36 -9.70
C LYS A 36 12.77 -3.04 -8.47
N LEU A 37 11.94 -3.55 -7.56
CA LEU A 37 12.41 -4.29 -6.39
C LEU A 37 13.25 -5.53 -6.74
N VAL A 38 12.95 -6.20 -7.85
CA VAL A 38 13.71 -7.39 -8.26
C VAL A 38 15.02 -7.02 -8.95
N LYS A 39 15.03 -5.98 -9.77
CA LYS A 39 16.17 -5.63 -10.65
C LYS A 39 17.14 -4.62 -10.05
N ASP A 40 16.66 -3.71 -9.21
CA ASP A 40 17.47 -2.64 -8.67
C ASP A 40 18.38 -3.15 -7.55
N ARG A 41 19.56 -2.53 -7.43
CA ARG A 41 20.57 -2.89 -6.42
C ARG A 41 20.44 -2.09 -5.12
N VAL A 42 19.44 -1.20 -5.04
CA VAL A 42 19.21 -0.33 -3.88
C VAL A 42 18.24 -1.02 -2.94
N GLU A 43 18.63 -1.14 -1.66
CA GLU A 43 17.78 -1.69 -0.62
C GLU A 43 16.50 -0.86 -0.45
N SER A 44 15.37 -1.47 -0.76
CA SER A 44 14.08 -0.81 -0.88
C SER A 44 12.95 -1.65 -0.29
N THR A 45 11.93 -0.96 0.22
CA THR A 45 10.68 -1.56 0.68
C THR A 45 9.56 -1.14 -0.25
N GLY A 46 8.94 -2.09 -0.94
CA GLY A 46 7.72 -1.82 -1.70
C GLY A 46 6.48 -2.02 -0.86
N VAL A 47 5.46 -1.21 -1.12
CA VAL A 47 4.14 -1.36 -0.54
C VAL A 47 3.12 -1.41 -1.66
N VAL A 48 2.32 -2.46 -1.64
CA VAL A 48 1.27 -2.75 -2.62
C VAL A 48 0.00 -3.14 -1.86
N ASP A 49 -1.15 -2.97 -2.49
CA ASP A 49 -2.39 -3.54 -2.02
C ASP A 49 -2.73 -4.84 -2.75
N ASP A 50 -3.53 -5.68 -2.08
CA ASP A 50 -4.03 -6.90 -2.66
C ASP A 50 -5.37 -6.62 -3.33
N ASP A 51 -5.35 -6.58 -4.67
CA ASP A 51 -6.54 -6.58 -5.51
C ASP A 51 -6.99 -8.03 -5.78
N PRO A 52 -7.99 -8.56 -5.05
CA PRO A 52 -8.47 -9.91 -5.27
C PRO A 52 -9.03 -10.06 -6.69
N GLY A 53 -8.53 -11.05 -7.42
CA GLY A 53 -8.98 -11.37 -8.79
C GLY A 53 -8.14 -10.75 -9.91
N SER A 54 -7.17 -9.89 -9.59
CA SER A 54 -6.21 -9.39 -10.58
C SER A 54 -5.14 -10.44 -10.91
N VAL A 55 -4.73 -10.51 -12.19
CA VAL A 55 -3.60 -11.35 -12.61
C VAL A 55 -2.34 -10.84 -11.92
N GLN A 56 -1.74 -11.66 -11.06
CA GLN A 56 -0.56 -11.26 -10.32
C GLN A 56 0.68 -11.22 -11.23
N PRO A 57 1.52 -10.18 -11.15
CA PRO A 57 2.68 -10.05 -12.03
C PRO A 57 3.70 -11.18 -11.78
N PRO A 58 4.37 -11.72 -12.83
CA PRO A 58 5.32 -12.82 -12.69
C PRO A 58 6.48 -12.55 -11.72
N TYR A 59 6.90 -11.28 -11.60
CA TYR A 59 7.96 -10.89 -10.65
C TYR A 59 7.60 -11.15 -9.19
N LEU A 60 6.32 -11.31 -8.85
CA LEU A 60 5.91 -11.67 -7.48
C LEU A 60 6.46 -13.04 -7.07
N ASN A 61 6.66 -13.95 -8.02
CA ASN A 61 7.20 -15.29 -7.76
C ASN A 61 8.68 -15.29 -7.32
N GLU A 62 9.38 -14.16 -7.48
CA GLU A 62 10.77 -14.00 -7.01
C GLU A 62 10.85 -13.72 -5.51
N PHE A 63 9.71 -13.41 -4.86
CA PHE A 63 9.64 -13.09 -3.45
C PHE A 63 9.24 -14.33 -2.63
N SER A 64 9.88 -14.50 -1.48
CA SER A 64 9.51 -15.51 -0.50
C SER A 64 8.73 -14.87 0.65
N GLU A 65 7.59 -15.42 1.02
CA GLU A 65 6.85 -14.99 2.21
C GLU A 65 7.72 -15.19 3.46
N ILE A 66 7.81 -14.16 4.29
CA ILE A 66 8.52 -14.20 5.57
C ILE A 66 7.57 -14.07 6.76
N GLU A 67 6.44 -13.38 6.58
CA GLU A 67 5.42 -13.20 7.60
C GLU A 67 4.06 -12.94 6.94
N SER A 68 3.01 -13.46 7.55
CA SER A 68 1.63 -13.10 7.21
C SER A 68 0.78 -13.03 8.47
N SER A 69 -0.03 -11.97 8.58
CA SER A 69 -0.96 -11.77 9.67
C SER A 69 -2.35 -11.50 9.14
N SER A 70 -3.26 -12.45 9.38
CA SER A 70 -4.68 -12.29 9.08
C SER A 70 -5.36 -11.28 10.00
N ILE A 71 -4.87 -11.12 11.23
CA ILE A 71 -5.37 -10.15 12.20
C ILE A 71 -5.05 -8.74 11.73
N HIS A 72 -3.79 -8.48 11.36
CA HIS A 72 -3.34 -7.16 10.93
C HIS A 72 -3.56 -6.90 9.43
N LYS A 73 -4.05 -7.90 8.69
CA LYS A 73 -4.36 -7.76 7.26
C LYS A 73 -3.13 -7.36 6.44
N LEU A 74 -1.99 -8.00 6.75
CA LEU A 74 -0.69 -7.71 6.15
C LEU A 74 0.04 -9.00 5.76
N LYS A 75 0.78 -8.94 4.66
CA LYS A 75 1.79 -9.94 4.31
C LYS A 75 3.12 -9.26 4.04
N MET A 76 4.19 -9.90 4.45
CA MET A 76 5.56 -9.47 4.21
C MET A 76 6.28 -10.55 3.42
N LEU A 77 6.82 -10.14 2.28
CA LEU A 77 7.62 -11.00 1.42
C LEU A 77 9.01 -10.37 1.24
N LYS A 78 9.99 -11.20 0.92
CA LYS A 78 11.39 -10.80 0.80
C LYS A 78 12.02 -11.34 -0.48
N HIS A 79 12.83 -10.50 -1.13
CA HIS A 79 13.71 -10.90 -2.23
C HIS A 79 15.09 -10.25 -2.00
N LYS A 80 16.11 -11.07 -1.72
CA LYS A 80 17.46 -10.61 -1.32
C LYS A 80 17.38 -9.66 -0.12
N THR A 81 17.78 -8.40 -0.28
CA THR A 81 17.72 -7.34 0.74
C THR A 81 16.41 -6.55 0.68
N ASN A 82 15.60 -6.72 -0.37
CA ASN A 82 14.39 -5.94 -0.57
C ASN A 82 13.18 -6.58 0.12
N LEU A 83 12.31 -5.73 0.65
CA LEU A 83 11.06 -6.11 1.30
C LEU A 83 9.87 -5.69 0.45
N LEU A 84 8.82 -6.50 0.49
CA LEU A 84 7.52 -6.21 -0.09
C LEU A 84 6.46 -6.37 0.99
N ILE A 85 5.76 -5.30 1.30
CA ILE A 85 4.60 -5.29 2.20
C ILE A 85 3.35 -5.28 1.33
N ILE A 86 2.44 -6.20 1.60
CA ILE A 86 1.15 -6.32 0.91
C ILE A 86 0.05 -6.02 1.93
N LEU A 87 -0.76 -5.00 1.67
CA LEU A 87 -2.01 -4.76 2.39
C LEU A 87 -3.06 -5.76 1.90
N CYS A 88 -3.80 -6.41 2.81
CA CYS A 88 -4.80 -7.41 2.47
C CYS A 88 -6.15 -7.11 3.14
N PRO A 89 -7.16 -6.51 2.48
CA PRO A 89 -7.29 -6.36 1.03
C PRO A 89 -6.82 -4.97 0.57
N ARG A 90 -7.64 -4.21 -0.15
CA ARG A 90 -7.28 -2.89 -0.67
C ARG A 90 -7.01 -1.88 0.44
N LEU A 91 -6.24 -0.84 0.12
CA LEU A 91 -5.94 0.26 1.04
C LEU A 91 -7.20 0.81 1.70
N GLU A 92 -8.26 1.05 0.92
CA GLU A 92 -9.48 1.68 1.41
C GLU A 92 -10.22 0.80 2.42
N ASP A 93 -10.31 -0.49 2.13
CA ASP A 93 -10.91 -1.47 3.05
C ASP A 93 -10.11 -1.51 4.36
N TRP A 94 -8.78 -1.52 4.27
CA TRP A 94 -7.88 -1.51 5.43
C TRP A 94 -8.06 -0.24 6.29
N ILE A 95 -8.15 0.94 5.68
CA ILE A 95 -8.38 2.21 6.37
C ILE A 95 -9.76 2.25 7.03
N LEU A 96 -10.81 1.79 6.35
CA LEU A 96 -12.16 1.77 6.91
C LEU A 96 -12.27 0.81 8.10
N ASP A 97 -11.62 -0.34 8.02
CA ASP A 97 -11.53 -1.28 9.14
C ASP A 97 -10.79 -0.67 10.33
N ALA A 98 -9.66 0.00 10.10
CA ALA A 98 -8.91 0.69 11.15
C ALA A 98 -9.72 1.85 11.78
N ALA A 99 -10.45 2.63 10.98
CA ALA A 99 -11.34 3.68 11.47
C ALA A 99 -12.43 3.11 12.36
N LYS A 100 -13.03 1.99 11.94
CA LYS A 100 -14.05 1.28 12.74
C LYS A 100 -13.49 0.74 14.05
N GLU A 101 -12.30 0.15 14.04
CA GLU A 101 -11.62 -0.33 15.26
C GLU A 101 -11.34 0.80 16.25
N ALA A 102 -11.00 1.99 15.72
CA ALA A 102 -10.73 3.19 16.51
C ALA A 102 -11.98 4.01 16.89
N ASP A 103 -13.20 3.54 16.55
CA ASP A 103 -14.47 4.28 16.73
C ASP A 103 -14.45 5.68 16.06
N VAL A 104 -13.83 5.78 14.89
CA VAL A 104 -13.73 7.00 14.07
C VAL A 104 -14.68 6.89 12.88
N ASP A 105 -15.58 7.87 12.72
CA ASP A 105 -16.47 7.96 11.55
C ASP A 105 -15.80 8.79 10.42
N PRO A 106 -15.43 8.19 9.27
CA PRO A 106 -14.81 8.90 8.15
C PRO A 106 -15.66 10.06 7.61
N ARG A 107 -16.98 9.97 7.74
CA ARG A 107 -17.92 10.96 7.20
C ARG A 107 -17.83 12.31 7.90
N VAL A 108 -17.38 12.32 9.16
CA VAL A 108 -17.09 13.55 9.91
C VAL A 108 -15.99 14.38 9.24
N TYR A 109 -15.07 13.70 8.54
CA TYR A 109 -13.98 14.31 7.77
C TYR A 109 -14.35 14.50 6.29
N GLY A 110 -15.61 14.26 5.92
CA GLY A 110 -16.08 14.32 4.54
C GLY A 110 -15.55 13.19 3.65
N LEU A 111 -15.10 12.08 4.24
CA LEU A 111 -14.71 10.87 3.53
C LEU A 111 -15.88 9.86 3.50
N PRO A 112 -16.05 9.10 2.41
CA PRO A 112 -17.05 8.03 2.35
C PRO A 112 -16.71 6.87 3.31
N ASP A 113 -17.73 6.21 3.82
CA ASP A 113 -17.66 4.97 4.61
C ASP A 113 -17.77 3.70 3.74
N ASP A 114 -17.70 3.87 2.41
CA ASP A 114 -17.74 2.81 1.40
C ASP A 114 -16.40 2.77 0.65
N SER A 115 -15.77 1.60 0.60
CA SER A 115 -14.44 1.40 0.01
C SER A 115 -14.37 1.85 -1.45
N ILE A 116 -15.39 1.58 -2.26
CA ILE A 116 -15.41 1.95 -3.69
C ILE A 116 -15.48 3.46 -3.86
N ARG A 117 -16.32 4.15 -3.07
CA ARG A 117 -16.41 5.61 -3.08
C ARG A 117 -15.16 6.25 -2.49
N LEU A 118 -14.62 5.69 -1.43
CA LEU A 118 -13.39 6.16 -0.80
C LEU A 118 -12.24 6.12 -1.82
N HIS A 119 -12.09 5.01 -2.54
CA HIS A 119 -11.07 4.83 -3.57
C HIS A 119 -11.13 5.94 -4.63
N LYS A 120 -12.34 6.21 -5.15
CA LYS A 120 -12.56 7.29 -6.11
C LYS A 120 -12.21 8.66 -5.53
N GLN A 121 -12.59 8.91 -4.27
CA GLN A 121 -12.38 10.20 -3.65
C GLN A 121 -10.91 10.47 -3.35
N ILE A 122 -10.18 9.53 -2.72
CA ILE A 122 -8.78 9.76 -2.32
C ILE A 122 -7.82 9.80 -3.52
N ASN A 123 -8.18 9.16 -4.64
CA ASN A 123 -7.42 9.27 -5.87
C ASN A 123 -7.62 10.61 -6.61
N ILE A 124 -8.71 11.34 -6.33
CA ILE A 124 -9.00 12.65 -6.95
C ILE A 124 -8.66 13.82 -6.00
N GLN A 125 -9.06 13.70 -4.74
CA GLN A 125 -8.98 14.71 -3.69
C GLN A 125 -8.08 14.20 -2.56
N LEU A 126 -6.80 14.03 -2.89
CA LEU A 126 -5.80 13.46 -2.00
C LEU A 126 -5.64 14.28 -0.71
N GLU A 127 -5.84 15.60 -0.78
CA GLU A 127 -5.81 16.53 0.35
C GLU A 127 -6.87 16.25 1.43
N LYS A 128 -7.97 15.57 1.08
CA LYS A 128 -8.99 15.16 2.06
C LYS A 128 -8.59 13.91 2.85
N PHE A 129 -7.55 13.21 2.41
CA PHE A 129 -7.06 11.99 3.03
C PHE A 129 -5.94 12.26 4.05
N GLN A 130 -5.51 13.53 4.22
CA GLN A 130 -4.42 13.93 5.12
C GLN A 130 -4.93 14.31 6.51
#